data_AF-A0A1I5ZYF2-F1
#
_entry.id   AF-A0A1I5ZYF2-F1
#
_cell.length_a   1.000
_cell.length_b   1.000
_cell.length_c   1.000
_cell.angle_alpha   90.00
_cell.angle_beta   90.00
_cell.angle_gamma   90.00
#
_symmetry.space_group_name_H-M   'P 1'
#
loop_
_entity.id
_entity.type
_entity.pdbx_description
1 polymer ?
#
loop_
_entity_poly.entity_id
_entity_poly.type
_entity_poly.pdbx_seq_one_letter_code
_entity_poly.pdbx_strand_id
1 'polypeptide(L)'
;MTFIILMGIVIIAFVILKREKISESSNFDIPFIRLISKQTWFSNPWLSGIFLFFVNVVLFGATALLLLVLTKFTVPFLHILIMVAAVAISILAWKTISRSWHGTKKDRIKMGVVGSSFYLFLTLWIAYEWFNLKPKFPGDDTFMAAVGLTFGFIVTIVAFITCLSFSLSSNKFTNR
;
A
#
# COMPACT_ATOMS: atom_id res chain seq x y z
N MET A 1 -1.89 4.20 23.14
CA MET A 1 -0.91 3.83 22.09
C MET A 1 -0.85 2.32 21.87
N THR A 2 -0.52 1.52 22.88
CA THR A 2 -0.47 0.03 22.78
C THR A 2 -1.78 -0.61 22.30
N PHE A 3 -2.94 -0.21 22.82
CA PHE A 3 -4.24 -0.70 22.36
C PHE A 3 -4.56 -0.36 20.90
N ILE A 4 -4.21 0.85 20.45
CA ILE A 4 -4.42 1.30 19.06
C ILE A 4 -3.55 0.50 18.10
N ILE A 5 -2.28 0.27 18.47
CA ILE A 5 -1.34 -0.55 17.71
C ILE A 5 -1.82 -2.00 17.64
N LEU A 6 -2.26 -2.58 18.76
CA LEU A 6 -2.81 -3.94 18.82
C LEU A 6 -4.04 -4.09 17.91
N MET A 7 -4.97 -3.13 17.97
CA MET A 7 -6.16 -3.13 17.11
C MET A 7 -5.79 -3.05 15.62
N GLY A 8 -4.81 -2.21 15.27
CA GLY A 8 -4.26 -2.16 13.92
C GLY A 8 -3.73 -3.52 13.47
N ILE A 9 -2.88 -4.16 14.28
CA ILE A 9 -2.32 -5.50 14.00
C ILE A 9 -3.42 -6.54 13.78
N VAL A 10 -4.47 -6.54 14.61
CA VAL A 10 -5.60 -7.46 14.49
C VAL A 10 -6.36 -7.24 13.17
N ILE A 11 -6.64 -5.99 12.80
CA ILE A 11 -7.30 -5.66 11.52
C ILE A 11 -6.46 -6.14 10.34
N ILE A 12 -5.15 -5.93 10.39
CA ILE A 12 -4.22 -6.35 9.33
C ILE A 12 -4.16 -7.87 9.23
N ALA A 13 -4.02 -8.56 10.36
CA ALA A 13 -4.05 -10.01 10.41
C ALA A 13 -5.35 -10.55 9.81
N PHE A 14 -6.49 -9.93 10.13
CA PHE A 14 -7.77 -10.28 9.55
C PHE A 14 -7.81 -10.08 8.03
N VAL A 15 -7.31 -8.95 7.51
CA VAL A 15 -7.22 -8.69 6.05
C VAL A 15 -6.34 -9.71 5.36
N ILE A 16 -5.17 -10.03 5.94
CA ILE A 16 -4.24 -11.04 5.39
C ILE A 16 -4.88 -12.43 5.41
N LEU A 17 -5.57 -12.81 6.49
CA LEU A 17 -6.23 -14.12 6.61
C LEU A 17 -7.42 -14.26 5.65
N LYS A 18 -8.18 -13.18 5.42
CA LYS A 18 -9.34 -13.18 4.52
C LYS A 18 -9.01 -12.78 3.07
N ARG A 19 -7.72 -12.58 2.74
CA ARG A 19 -7.26 -12.11 1.43
C ARG A 19 -7.82 -12.93 0.25
N GLU A 20 -7.96 -14.24 0.39
CA GLU A 20 -8.49 -15.13 -0.65
C GLU A 20 -9.98 -14.87 -0.90
N LYS A 21 -10.77 -14.75 0.17
CA LYS A 21 -12.20 -14.40 0.07
C LYS A 21 -12.39 -12.98 -0.50
N ILE A 22 -11.54 -12.04 -0.11
CA ILE A 22 -11.54 -10.66 -0.67
C ILE A 22 -11.18 -10.70 -2.17
N SER A 23 -10.27 -11.59 -2.56
CA SER A 23 -9.87 -11.78 -3.97
C SER A 23 -10.96 -12.43 -4.82
N GLU A 24 -11.72 -13.38 -4.28
CA GLU A 24 -12.82 -14.05 -5.01
C GLU A 24 -14.12 -13.21 -5.04
N SER A 25 -14.38 -12.38 -4.02
CA SER A 25 -15.66 -11.69 -3.82
C SER A 25 -15.96 -10.49 -4.72
N SER A 26 -15.02 -10.01 -5.56
CA SER A 26 -15.31 -8.90 -6.47
C SER A 26 -14.85 -9.18 -7.90
N ASN A 27 -15.83 -9.23 -8.82
CA ASN A 27 -15.65 -9.17 -10.27
C ASN A 27 -15.49 -7.73 -10.75
N PHE A 28 -14.74 -6.92 -9.99
CA PHE A 28 -14.47 -5.54 -10.36
C PHE A 28 -13.36 -5.50 -11.40
N ASP A 29 -13.77 -5.60 -12.66
CA ASP A 29 -12.89 -5.47 -13.81
C ASP A 29 -12.81 -4.00 -14.24
N ILE A 30 -11.63 -3.41 -14.10
CA ILE A 30 -11.37 -2.04 -14.56
C ILE A 30 -11.02 -2.11 -16.06
N PRO A 31 -11.80 -1.44 -16.95
CA PRO A 31 -11.57 -1.52 -18.40
C PRO A 31 -10.14 -1.17 -18.82
N PHE A 32 -9.54 -0.18 -18.14
CA PHE A 32 -8.17 0.24 -18.34
C PHE A 32 -7.15 -0.87 -18.07
N ILE A 33 -7.30 -1.62 -16.98
CA ILE A 33 -6.40 -2.73 -16.65
C ILE A 33 -6.54 -3.86 -17.66
N ARG A 34 -7.76 -4.12 -18.17
CA ARG A 34 -7.99 -5.10 -19.23
C ARG A 34 -7.34 -4.72 -20.57
N LEU A 35 -7.24 -3.42 -20.86
CA LEU A 35 -6.54 -2.93 -22.05
C LEU A 35 -5.02 -3.10 -21.89
N ILE A 36 -4.50 -2.74 -20.71
CA ILE A 36 -3.07 -2.88 -20.39
C ILE A 36 -2.64 -4.34 -20.35
N SER A 37 -3.49 -5.25 -19.87
CA SER A 37 -3.14 -6.66 -19.73
C SER A 37 -2.87 -7.37 -21.06
N LYS A 38 -3.28 -6.77 -22.19
CA LYS A 38 -2.99 -7.26 -23.55
C LYS A 38 -1.61 -6.84 -24.06
N GLN A 39 -0.95 -5.89 -23.39
CA GLN A 39 0.34 -5.38 -23.80
C GLN A 39 1.47 -6.33 -23.39
N THR A 40 2.41 -6.59 -24.29
CA THR A 40 3.52 -7.53 -24.08
C THR A 40 4.42 -7.13 -22.90
N TRP A 41 4.59 -5.83 -22.67
CA TRP A 41 5.37 -5.31 -21.54
C TRP A 41 4.73 -5.63 -20.18
N PHE A 42 3.39 -5.77 -20.13
CA PHE A 42 2.68 -6.06 -18.88
C PHE A 42 2.95 -7.49 -18.41
N SER A 43 3.22 -8.44 -19.31
CA SER A 43 3.64 -9.79 -18.94
C SER A 43 5.07 -9.85 -18.38
N ASN A 44 5.90 -8.84 -18.62
CA ASN A 44 7.26 -8.78 -18.06
C ASN A 44 7.18 -8.43 -16.55
N PRO A 45 7.74 -9.27 -15.65
CA PRO A 45 7.63 -9.06 -14.21
C PRO A 45 8.28 -7.76 -13.73
N TRP A 46 9.35 -7.31 -14.39
CA TRP A 46 10.05 -6.08 -14.02
C TRP A 46 9.25 -4.84 -14.42
N LEU A 47 8.79 -4.77 -15.66
CA LEU A 47 8.01 -3.63 -16.16
C LEU A 47 6.66 -3.53 -15.46
N SER A 48 5.97 -4.66 -15.25
CA SER A 48 4.74 -4.67 -14.47
C SER A 48 4.97 -4.32 -13.00
N GLY A 49 6.12 -4.71 -12.43
CA GLY A 49 6.51 -4.32 -11.08
C GLY A 49 6.76 -2.82 -10.97
N ILE A 50 7.48 -2.23 -11.93
CA ILE A 50 7.70 -0.78 -12.01
C ILE A 50 6.37 -0.03 -12.16
N PHE A 51 5.46 -0.55 -12.98
CA PHE A 51 4.11 0.02 -13.09
C PHE A 51 3.37 0.01 -11.75
N LEU A 52 3.39 -1.12 -11.02
CA LEU A 52 2.81 -1.22 -9.68
C LEU A 52 3.46 -0.26 -8.68
N PHE A 53 4.77 -0.06 -8.78
CA PHE A 53 5.49 0.91 -7.97
C PHE A 53 4.93 2.32 -8.18
N PHE A 54 4.75 2.75 -9.44
CA PHE A 54 4.18 4.06 -9.75
C PHE A 54 2.72 4.18 -9.30
N VAL A 55 1.92 3.13 -9.45
CA VAL A 55 0.54 3.12 -8.92
C VAL A 55 0.53 3.36 -7.41
N ASN A 56 1.43 2.70 -6.66
CA ASN A 56 1.58 2.94 -5.22
C ASN A 56 2.03 4.37 -4.90
N VAL A 57 3.03 4.90 -5.61
CA VAL A 57 3.50 6.29 -5.45
C VAL A 57 2.35 7.27 -5.66
N VAL A 58 1.57 7.09 -6.73
CA VAL A 58 0.44 7.98 -7.05
C VAL A 58 -0.65 7.88 -6.00
N LEU A 59 -1.06 6.67 -5.61
CA LEU A 59 -2.11 6.48 -4.60
C LEU A 59 -1.72 7.03 -3.23
N PHE A 60 -0.50 6.72 -2.78
CA PHE A 60 0.01 7.21 -1.50
C PHE A 60 0.21 8.73 -1.54
N GLY A 61 0.84 9.24 -2.59
CA GLY A 61 1.08 10.67 -2.78
C GLY A 61 -0.22 11.47 -2.86
N ALA A 62 -1.22 11.00 -3.60
CA ALA A 62 -2.53 11.62 -3.65
C ALA A 62 -3.22 11.63 -2.27
N THR A 63 -3.13 10.54 -1.53
CA THR A 63 -3.68 10.45 -0.16
C THR A 63 -2.98 11.42 0.78
N ALA A 64 -1.64 11.46 0.75
CA ALA A 64 -0.85 12.37 1.57
C ALA A 64 -1.16 13.84 1.24
N LEU A 65 -1.26 14.18 -0.05
CA LEU A 65 -1.63 15.52 -0.50
C LEU A 65 -3.06 15.89 -0.04
N LEU A 66 -4.02 14.98 -0.18
CA LEU A 66 -5.39 15.19 0.32
C LEU A 66 -5.38 15.43 1.82
N LEU A 67 -4.67 14.62 2.61
CA LEU A 67 -4.56 14.82 4.05
C LEU A 67 -3.92 16.17 4.40
N LEU A 68 -2.88 16.59 3.69
CA LEU A 68 -2.27 17.91 3.86
C LEU A 68 -3.27 19.05 3.56
N VAL A 69 -4.04 18.93 2.47
CA VAL A 69 -5.09 19.91 2.15
C VAL A 69 -6.16 19.93 3.24
N LEU A 70 -6.58 18.77 3.74
CA LEU A 70 -7.57 18.67 4.81
C LEU A 70 -7.12 19.32 6.12
N THR A 71 -5.81 19.43 6.40
CA THR A 71 -5.33 20.18 7.58
C THR A 71 -5.74 21.67 7.55
N LYS A 72 -6.09 22.20 6.38
CA LYS A 72 -6.60 23.57 6.21
C LYS A 72 -8.10 23.68 6.47
N PHE A 73 -8.83 22.57 6.56
CA PHE A 73 -10.26 22.53 6.79
C PHE A 73 -10.57 22.03 8.21
N THR A 74 -11.51 22.68 8.88
CA THR A 74 -11.93 22.34 10.26
C THR A 74 -13.04 21.29 10.30
N VAL A 75 -13.02 20.32 9.38
CA VAL A 75 -14.01 19.24 9.36
C VAL A 75 -13.49 18.06 10.19
N PRO A 76 -14.05 17.78 11.37
CA PRO A 76 -13.60 16.68 12.20
C PRO A 76 -13.87 15.33 11.53
N PHE A 77 -13.01 14.34 11.80
CA PHE A 77 -13.11 12.94 11.33
C PHE A 77 -13.06 12.68 9.82
N LEU A 78 -13.15 13.68 8.94
CA LEU A 78 -13.09 13.49 7.48
C LEU A 78 -11.79 12.80 7.02
N HIS A 79 -10.68 13.09 7.69
CA HIS A 79 -9.37 12.48 7.46
C HIS A 79 -9.42 10.95 7.62
N ILE A 80 -10.22 10.43 8.55
CA ILE A 80 -10.37 8.98 8.78
C ILE A 80 -11.06 8.33 7.59
N LEU A 81 -12.12 8.95 7.07
CA LEU A 81 -12.84 8.44 5.90
C LEU A 81 -11.93 8.39 4.67
N ILE A 82 -11.09 9.41 4.47
CA ILE A 82 -10.10 9.42 3.39
C ILE A 82 -9.07 8.31 3.55
N MET A 83 -8.54 8.09 4.76
CA MET A 83 -7.57 7.01 5.01
C MET A 83 -8.17 5.62 4.75
N VAL A 84 -9.40 5.37 5.19
CA VAL A 84 -10.11 4.10 4.93
C VAL A 84 -10.35 3.91 3.43
N ALA A 85 -10.82 4.95 2.74
CA ALA A 85 -11.04 4.91 1.30
C ALA A 85 -9.73 4.66 0.53
N ALA A 86 -8.64 5.31 0.93
CA ALA A 86 -7.32 5.13 0.32
C ALA A 86 -6.82 3.68 0.44
N VAL A 87 -6.97 3.06 1.61
CA VAL A 87 -6.62 1.65 1.82
C VAL A 87 -7.48 0.75 0.94
N ALA A 88 -8.79 0.97 0.88
CA ALA A 88 -9.70 0.19 0.04
C ALA A 88 -9.35 0.30 -1.45
N ILE A 89 -9.12 1.51 -1.95
CA ILE A 89 -8.74 1.77 -3.36
C ILE A 89 -7.39 1.12 -3.66
N SER A 90 -6.42 1.21 -2.77
CA SER A 90 -5.10 0.57 -2.93
C SER A 90 -5.21 -0.95 -3.03
N ILE A 91 -5.99 -1.59 -2.14
CA ILE A 91 -6.24 -3.03 -2.19
C ILE A 91 -6.94 -3.42 -3.50
N LEU A 92 -7.95 -2.66 -3.94
CA LEU A 92 -8.65 -2.93 -5.20
C LEU A 92 -7.72 -2.81 -6.41
N ALA A 93 -6.92 -1.73 -6.49
CA ALA A 93 -5.94 -1.53 -7.55
C ALA A 93 -4.94 -2.69 -7.59
N TRP A 94 -4.40 -3.07 -6.44
CA TRP A 94 -3.44 -4.16 -6.32
C TRP A 94 -4.02 -5.50 -6.73
N LYS A 95 -5.24 -5.79 -6.29
CA LYS A 95 -5.99 -7.00 -6.64
C LYS A 95 -6.22 -7.07 -8.16
N THR A 96 -6.74 -6.01 -8.76
CA THR A 96 -7.06 -6.01 -10.20
C THR A 96 -5.80 -6.18 -11.05
N ILE A 97 -4.72 -5.47 -10.72
CA ILE A 97 -3.44 -5.60 -11.44
C ILE A 97 -2.85 -7.00 -11.26
N SER A 98 -2.84 -7.53 -10.04
CA SER A 98 -2.30 -8.88 -9.76
C SER A 98 -3.09 -9.98 -10.47
N ARG A 99 -4.41 -9.85 -10.56
CA ARG A 99 -5.31 -10.81 -11.24
C ARG A 99 -5.13 -10.77 -12.76
N SER A 100 -4.94 -9.59 -13.34
CA SER A 100 -4.77 -9.43 -14.79
C SER A 100 -3.38 -9.81 -15.28
N TRP A 101 -2.42 -10.01 -14.38
CA TRP A 101 -1.05 -10.37 -14.73
C TRP A 101 -0.87 -11.87 -14.92
N HIS A 102 -0.23 -12.24 -16.02
CA HIS A 102 0.00 -13.62 -16.46
C HIS A 102 1.50 -13.93 -16.48
N GLY A 103 1.89 -15.09 -15.94
CA GLY A 103 3.27 -15.54 -15.90
C GLY A 103 3.49 -16.60 -14.82
N THR A 104 4.76 -16.91 -14.52
CA THR A 104 5.10 -17.92 -13.51
C THR A 104 4.91 -17.39 -12.09
N LYS A 105 4.74 -18.30 -11.11
CA LYS A 105 4.67 -17.95 -9.68
C LYS A 105 5.91 -17.18 -9.22
N LYS A 106 7.10 -17.57 -9.69
CA LYS A 106 8.37 -16.90 -9.35
C LYS A 106 8.39 -15.46 -9.88
N ASP A 107 7.93 -15.26 -11.10
CA ASP A 107 7.90 -13.95 -11.73
C ASP A 107 6.84 -13.04 -11.13
N ARG A 108 5.70 -13.59 -10.68
CA ARG A 108 4.71 -12.83 -9.91
C ARG A 108 5.27 -12.31 -8.59
N ILE A 109 6.10 -13.11 -7.90
CA ILE A 109 6.77 -12.65 -6.67
C ILE A 109 7.74 -11.51 -7.00
N LYS A 110 8.53 -11.61 -8.08
CA LYS A 110 9.42 -10.51 -8.51
C LYS A 110 8.62 -9.23 -8.75
N MET A 111 7.53 -9.32 -9.52
CA MET A 111 6.63 -8.20 -9.79
C MET A 111 6.04 -7.60 -8.51
N GLY A 112 5.59 -8.45 -7.58
CA GLY A 112 5.08 -8.01 -6.28
C GLY A 112 6.13 -7.29 -5.43
N VAL A 113 7.35 -7.83 -5.34
CA VAL A 113 8.47 -7.22 -4.60
C VAL A 113 8.87 -5.89 -5.21
N VAL A 114 9.01 -5.81 -6.54
CA VAL A 114 9.35 -4.56 -7.23
C VAL A 114 8.25 -3.52 -7.00
N GLY A 115 6.98 -3.91 -7.13
CA GLY A 115 5.85 -3.01 -6.93
C GLY A 115 5.70 -2.54 -5.49
N SER A 116 5.92 -3.41 -4.50
CA SER A 116 5.80 -3.05 -3.08
C SER A 116 7.04 -2.32 -2.54
N SER A 117 8.17 -2.35 -3.26
CA SER A 117 9.43 -1.72 -2.83
C SER A 117 9.30 -0.22 -2.52
N PHE A 118 8.32 0.48 -3.09
CA PHE A 118 7.98 1.85 -2.71
C PHE A 118 7.82 2.01 -1.19
N TYR A 119 7.02 1.14 -0.57
CA TYR A 119 6.78 1.19 0.87
C TYR A 119 8.04 0.83 1.67
N LEU A 120 8.93 0.01 1.11
CA LEU A 120 10.22 -0.30 1.73
C LEU A 120 11.14 0.93 1.72
N PHE A 121 11.27 1.62 0.58
CA PHE A 121 12.03 2.87 0.51
C PHE A 121 11.46 3.94 1.44
N LEU A 122 10.14 4.07 1.50
CA LEU A 122 9.49 5.01 2.40
C LEU A 122 9.73 4.65 3.88
N THR A 123 9.71 3.36 4.22
CA THR A 123 10.06 2.87 5.56
C THR A 123 11.49 3.24 5.93
N LEU A 124 12.45 3.02 5.01
CA LEU A 124 13.86 3.39 5.22
C LEU A 124 14.03 4.90 5.37
N TRP A 125 13.33 5.70 4.58
CA TRP A 125 13.32 7.16 4.70
C TRP A 125 12.79 7.61 6.07
N ILE A 126 11.66 7.05 6.52
CA ILE A 126 11.08 7.36 7.84
C ILE A 126 12.03 6.93 8.96
N ALA A 127 12.68 5.77 8.83
CA ALA A 127 13.69 5.32 9.80
C ALA A 127 14.89 6.28 9.84
N TYR A 128 15.34 6.76 8.69
CA TYR A 128 16.40 7.78 8.62
C TYR A 128 15.99 9.08 9.34
N GLU A 129 14.78 9.58 9.09
CA GLU A 129 14.24 10.76 9.79
C GLU A 129 14.12 10.52 11.31
N TRP A 130 13.74 9.31 11.72
CA TRP A 130 13.68 8.92 13.13
C TRP A 130 15.02 9.03 13.83
N PHE A 131 16.08 8.44 13.25
CA PHE A 131 17.41 8.46 13.86
C PHE A 131 18.03 9.86 13.87
N ASN A 132 17.61 10.74 12.97
CA ASN A 132 18.08 12.12 12.89
C ASN A 132 17.15 13.12 13.59
N LEU A 133 16.15 12.65 14.33
CA LEU A 133 15.18 13.52 14.98
C LEU A 133 15.85 14.38 16.05
N LYS A 134 15.92 15.69 15.76
CA LYS A 134 16.47 16.72 16.64
C LYS A 134 15.53 17.92 16.62
N PRO A 135 15.40 18.67 17.73
CA PRO A 135 14.63 19.91 17.73
C PRO A 135 15.27 20.90 16.74
N LYS A 136 14.47 21.47 15.84
CA LYS A 136 14.95 22.49 14.88
C LYS A 136 14.92 23.87 15.52
N PHE A 137 14.00 24.09 16.46
CA PHE A 137 13.86 25.33 17.22
C PHE A 137 13.72 25.06 18.73
N PRO A 138 14.11 26.02 19.58
CA PRO A 138 13.82 25.94 21.00
C PRO A 138 12.30 25.91 21.22
N GLY A 139 11.80 24.85 21.86
CA GLY A 139 10.37 24.62 22.09
C GLY A 139 9.69 23.64 21.11
N ASP A 140 10.41 23.08 20.13
CA ASP A 140 9.87 22.03 19.27
C ASP A 140 9.50 20.77 20.07
N ASP A 141 8.28 20.28 19.85
CA ASP A 141 7.80 19.02 20.41
C ASP A 141 8.32 17.83 19.59
N THR A 142 9.55 17.43 19.90
CA THR A 142 10.18 16.25 19.29
C THR A 142 9.46 14.96 19.63
N PHE A 143 8.70 14.92 20.74
CA PHE A 143 7.92 13.75 21.11
C PHE A 143 6.73 13.55 20.15
N MET A 144 5.99 14.60 19.81
CA MET A 144 4.92 14.52 18.81
C MET A 144 5.43 14.16 17.42
N ALA A 145 6.59 14.71 17.03
CA ALA A 145 7.25 14.32 15.79
C ALA A 145 7.63 12.82 15.78
N ALA A 146 8.19 12.31 16.89
CA ALA A 146 8.46 10.89 17.06
C ALA A 146 7.15 10.08 16.95
N VAL A 147 6.07 10.44 17.64
CA VAL A 147 4.80 9.72 17.52
C VAL A 147 4.35 9.63 16.06
N GLY A 148 4.42 10.73 15.31
CA GLY A 148 4.09 10.76 13.87
C GLY A 148 4.94 9.81 13.04
N LEU A 149 6.26 9.82 13.21
CA LEU A 149 7.18 8.94 12.50
C LEU A 149 6.94 7.45 12.85
N THR A 150 6.53 7.12 14.08
CA THR A 150 6.23 5.74 14.49
C THR A 150 5.02 5.23 13.74
N PHE A 151 3.95 6.02 13.67
CA PHE A 151 2.77 5.66 12.91
C PHE A 151 3.06 5.54 11.42
N GLY A 152 3.88 6.46 10.88
CA GLY A 152 4.37 6.35 9.50
C GLY A 152 5.06 5.02 9.24
N PHE A 153 6.01 4.64 10.09
CA PHE A 153 6.76 3.38 9.99
C PHE A 153 5.85 2.14 10.04
N ILE A 154 4.86 2.14 10.94
CA ILE A 154 3.86 1.06 11.01
C ILE A 154 3.06 0.97 9.71
N VAL A 155 2.52 2.09 9.24
CA VAL A 155 1.68 2.13 8.02
C VAL A 155 2.44 1.63 6.80
N THR A 156 3.71 2.02 6.63
CA THR A 156 4.50 1.62 5.46
C THR A 156 4.87 0.14 5.49
N ILE A 157 5.24 -0.42 6.65
CA ILE A 157 5.51 -1.86 6.78
C ILE A 157 4.24 -2.67 6.49
N VAL A 158 3.10 -2.21 7.02
CA VAL A 158 1.83 -2.89 6.84
C VAL A 158 1.40 -2.87 5.38
N ALA A 159 1.55 -1.73 4.70
CA ALA A 159 1.27 -1.62 3.27
C ALA A 159 2.18 -2.54 2.46
N PHE A 160 3.48 -2.59 2.77
CA PHE A 160 4.44 -3.49 2.14
C PHE A 160 4.00 -4.96 2.23
N ILE A 161 3.69 -5.43 3.45
CA ILE A 161 3.29 -6.82 3.72
C ILE A 161 1.95 -7.13 3.04
N THR A 162 0.99 -6.20 3.11
CA THR A 162 -0.36 -6.39 2.55
C THR A 162 -0.29 -6.54 1.04
N CYS A 163 0.37 -5.60 0.36
CA CYS A 163 0.56 -5.65 -1.09
C CYS A 163 1.30 -6.94 -1.50
N LEU A 164 2.40 -7.28 -0.84
CA LEU A 164 3.15 -8.50 -1.16
C LEU A 164 2.29 -9.77 -0.99
N SER A 165 1.45 -9.80 0.05
CA SER A 165 0.54 -10.93 0.33
C SER A 165 -0.50 -11.14 -0.77
N PHE A 166 -1.03 -10.06 -1.36
CA PHE A 166 -1.97 -10.18 -2.48
C PHE A 166 -1.31 -10.71 -3.75
N SER A 167 -0.05 -10.35 -4.02
CA SER A 167 0.71 -10.92 -5.15
C SER A 167 0.96 -12.42 -4.98
N LEU A 168 1.17 -12.88 -3.75
CA LEU A 168 1.34 -14.31 -3.41
C LEU A 168 0.06 -15.12 -3.53
N SER A 169 -1.09 -14.52 -3.19
CA SER A 169 -2.37 -15.22 -3.03
C SER A 169 -3.17 -15.45 -4.32
N SER A 170 -2.78 -14.87 -5.45
CA SER A 170 -3.49 -15.05 -6.74
C SER A 170 -3.27 -16.44 -7.37
N ASN A 171 -3.28 -17.50 -6.56
CA ASN A 171 -3.36 -18.88 -7.00
C ASN A 171 -4.78 -19.13 -7.51
N LYS A 172 -4.93 -19.25 -8.84
CA LYS A 172 -5.89 -20.09 -9.58
C LYS A 172 -6.05 -19.55 -11.02
N PHE A 173 -5.03 -19.65 -11.87
CA PHE A 173 -5.20 -19.69 -13.35
C PHE A 173 -4.00 -20.38 -14.03
N THR A 174 -3.53 -21.47 -13.43
CA THR A 174 -2.73 -22.48 -14.12
C THR A 174 -3.56 -23.76 -14.11
N ASN A 175 -4.55 -23.79 -15.01
CA ASN A 175 -5.22 -24.96 -15.58
C ASN A 175 -6.52 -24.51 -16.25
N ARG A 176 -6.41 -23.80 -17.37
CA ARG A 176 -7.30 -23.92 -18.53
C ARG A 176 -6.50 -23.64 -19.77
#